data_AF-A0A7S4IUX2-F1
#
_entry.id   AF-A0A7S4IUX2-F1
#
_cell.length_a   1.000
_cell.length_b   1.000
_cell.length_c   1.000
_cell.angle_alpha   90.00
_cell.angle_beta   90.00
_cell.angle_gamma   90.00
#
_symmetry.space_group_name_H-M   'P 1'
#
loop_
_entity.id
_entity.type
_entity.pdbx_description
1 polymer ?
#
loop_
_entity_poly.entity_id
_entity_poly.type
_entity_poly.pdbx_seq_one_letter_code
_entity_poly.pdbx_strand_id
1 'polypeptide(L)'
;MYPRFITVSKISDIELQLTYLSSLVNTLPHSHLDLLRYLVGFLQKVVEHEEQNKMTMQNLSIVFGPILMQTNSDDPKIMMEHANLVTSITGLLLNNSNKIFSSRAHSIHTVKALNPYFPKKGQEGALEVPEGSVIHVFKK
;
A
#
# COMPACT_ATOMS: atom_id res chain seq x y z
N MET A 1 2.06 4.57 -10.09
CA MET A 1 1.45 4.32 -8.77
C MET A 1 0.64 5.52 -8.27
N TYR A 2 1.16 6.76 -8.36
CA TYR A 2 0.50 7.99 -7.91
C TYR A 2 -0.98 8.15 -8.31
N PRO A 3 -1.41 7.96 -9.58
CA PRO A 3 -2.83 8.13 -9.94
C PRO A 3 -3.77 7.21 -9.17
N ARG A 4 -3.31 6.00 -8.80
CA ARG A 4 -4.11 5.04 -8.02
C ARG A 4 -4.35 5.54 -6.60
N PHE A 5 -3.35 6.18 -5.98
CA PHE A 5 -3.54 6.81 -4.66
C PHE A 5 -4.55 7.96 -4.72
N ILE A 6 -4.51 8.79 -5.77
CA ILE A 6 -5.48 9.86 -5.98
C ILE A 6 -6.89 9.31 -6.20
N THR A 7 -7.03 8.19 -6.92
CA THR A 7 -8.33 7.52 -7.05
C THR A 7 -8.84 7.03 -5.69
N VAL A 8 -7.99 6.38 -4.90
CA VAL A 8 -8.36 5.89 -3.56
C VAL A 8 -8.72 7.04 -2.61
N SER A 9 -8.00 8.16 -2.66
CA SER A 9 -8.29 9.33 -1.80
C SER A 9 -9.66 9.97 -2.07
N LYS A 10 -10.27 9.71 -3.24
CA LYS A 10 -11.59 10.21 -3.64
C LYS A 10 -12.74 9.30 -3.19
N ILE A 11 -12.45 8.14 -2.61
CA ILE A 11 -13.47 7.21 -2.09
C ILE A 11 -14.05 7.78 -0.78
N SER A 12 -15.38 7.90 -0.71
CA SER A 12 -16.07 8.43 0.48
C SER A 12 -16.20 7.42 1.63
N ASP A 13 -16.33 6.13 1.31
CA ASP A 13 -16.39 5.07 2.33
C ASP A 13 -15.00 4.78 2.88
N ILE A 14 -14.81 5.03 4.18
CA ILE A 14 -13.51 4.95 4.84
C ILE A 14 -12.96 3.52 4.92
N GLU A 15 -13.82 2.52 5.10
CA GLU A 15 -13.41 1.12 5.21
C GLU A 15 -13.00 0.58 3.84
N LEU A 16 -13.74 0.97 2.79
CA LEU A 16 -13.38 0.66 1.42
C LEU A 16 -12.09 1.38 1.01
N GLN A 17 -11.94 2.65 1.39
CA GLN A 17 -10.73 3.43 1.15
C GLN A 17 -9.50 2.80 1.81
N LEU A 18 -9.62 2.37 3.08
CA LEU A 18 -8.57 1.65 3.80
C LEU A 18 -8.23 0.31 3.15
N THR A 19 -9.24 -0.42 2.68
CA THR A 19 -9.05 -1.71 2.00
C THR A 19 -8.23 -1.53 0.72
N TYR A 20 -8.60 -0.57 -0.13
CA TYR A 20 -7.85 -0.30 -1.35
C TYR A 20 -6.47 0.30 -1.06
N LEU A 21 -6.34 1.20 -0.08
CA LEU A 21 -5.05 1.74 0.33
C LEU A 21 -4.10 0.63 0.79
N SER A 22 -4.58 -0.30 1.62
CA SER A 22 -3.81 -1.46 2.06
C SER A 22 -3.38 -2.33 0.88
N SER A 23 -4.28 -2.61 -0.06
CA SER A 23 -3.94 -3.35 -1.28
C SER A 23 -2.86 -2.65 -2.11
N LEU A 24 -2.96 -1.33 -2.29
CA LEU A 24 -1.94 -0.53 -3.00
C LEU A 24 -0.58 -0.59 -2.31
N VAL A 25 -0.54 -0.39 -0.99
CA VAL A 25 0.70 -0.44 -0.20
C VAL A 25 1.35 -1.83 -0.31
N ASN A 26 0.55 -2.91 -0.27
CA ASN A 26 1.06 -4.27 -0.40
C ASN A 26 1.53 -4.63 -1.83
N THR A 27 1.25 -3.80 -2.84
CA THR A 27 1.80 -3.96 -4.20
C THR A 27 3.19 -3.32 -4.38
N LEU A 28 3.70 -2.63 -3.37
CA LEU A 28 5.05 -2.07 -3.39
C LEU A 28 6.11 -3.17 -3.42
N PRO A 29 7.26 -2.94 -4.09
CA PRO A 29 8.42 -3.81 -3.94
C PRO A 29 8.80 -4.00 -2.47
N HIS A 30 9.30 -5.18 -2.11
CA HIS A 30 9.56 -5.56 -0.71
C HIS A 30 10.43 -4.54 0.05
N SER A 31 11.50 -4.07 -0.58
CA SER A 31 12.40 -3.06 0.01
C SER A 31 11.70 -1.72 0.26
N HIS A 32 10.80 -1.31 -0.64
CA HIS A 32 10.04 -0.06 -0.50
C HIS A 32 8.98 -0.19 0.60
N LEU A 33 8.33 -1.35 0.69
CA LEU A 33 7.34 -1.63 1.74
C LEU A 33 7.99 -1.63 3.13
N ASP A 34 9.17 -2.24 3.27
CA ASP A 34 9.90 -2.30 4.53
C ASP A 34 10.37 -0.91 4.98
N LEU A 35 10.89 -0.12 4.05
CA LEU A 35 11.24 1.28 4.32
C LEU A 35 10.02 2.10 4.74
N LEU A 36 8.92 1.99 3.99
CA LEU A 36 7.69 2.73 4.28
C LEU A 36 7.16 2.36 5.67
N ARG A 37 7.13 1.07 6.01
CA ARG A 37 6.70 0.58 7.32
C ARG A 37 7.56 1.13 8.46
N TYR A 38 8.88 1.13 8.29
CA TYR A 38 9.79 1.71 9.28
C TYR A 38 9.54 3.21 9.45
N LEU A 39 9.46 3.94 8.34
CA LEU A 39 9.22 5.38 8.34
C LEU A 39 7.88 5.73 9.00
N VAL A 40 6.80 5.06 8.62
CA VAL A 40 5.48 5.28 9.23
C VAL A 40 5.50 5.00 10.73
N GLY A 41 6.16 3.92 11.16
CA GLY A 41 6.34 3.62 12.59
C GLY A 41 7.16 4.68 13.32
N PHE A 42 8.18 5.24 12.70
CA PHE A 42 8.93 6.37 13.26
C PHE A 42 8.07 7.63 13.39
N LEU A 43 7.27 7.95 12.37
CA LEU A 43 6.37 9.10 12.38
C LEU A 43 5.30 8.99 13.46
N GLN A 44 4.80 7.78 13.75
CA GLN A 44 3.89 7.57 14.88
C GLN A 44 4.54 7.92 16.22
N LYS A 45 5.80 7.54 16.45
CA LYS A 45 6.54 7.95 17.66
C LYS A 45 6.76 9.45 17.75
N VAL A 46 6.89 10.14 16.61
CA VAL A 46 6.96 11.61 16.59
C VAL A 46 5.65 12.19 17.10
N VAL A 47 4.50 11.68 16.65
CA VAL A 47 3.18 12.12 17.14
C VAL A 47 2.97 11.78 18.63
N GLU A 48 3.49 10.66 19.12
CA GLU A 48 3.43 10.33 20.56
C GLU A 48 4.10 11.39 21.45
N HIS A 49 5.00 12.22 20.89
CA HIS A 49 5.67 13.33 21.59
C HIS A 49 5.15 14.71 21.14
N GLU A 50 3.92 14.77 20.61
CA GLU A 50 3.29 16.00 20.09
C GLU A 50 3.28 17.13 21.14
N GLU A 51 3.12 16.81 22.43
CA GLU A 51 3.13 17.82 23.49
C GLU A 51 4.44 18.61 23.56
N GLN A 52 5.58 17.99 23.25
CA GLN A 52 6.90 18.63 23.27
C GLN A 52 7.30 19.17 21.90
N ASN A 53 7.12 18.40 20.83
CA ASN A 53 7.60 18.75 19.49
C ASN A 53 6.57 19.51 18.63
N LYS A 54 5.31 19.59 19.07
CA LYS A 54 4.18 20.26 18.38
C LYS A 54 3.82 19.68 17.01
N MET A 55 4.30 18.48 16.69
CA MET A 55 4.06 17.79 15.44
C MET A 55 2.84 16.89 15.56
N THR A 56 1.69 17.41 15.14
CA THR A 56 0.45 16.65 15.05
C THR A 56 0.50 15.66 13.88
N MET A 57 -0.38 14.65 13.91
CA MET A 57 -0.56 13.74 12.78
C MET A 57 -0.90 14.49 11.48
N GLN A 58 -1.69 15.57 11.57
CA GLN A 58 -2.02 16.41 10.43
C GLN A 58 -0.80 17.16 9.89
N ASN A 59 0.05 17.72 10.77
CA ASN A 59 1.28 18.39 10.37
C ASN A 59 2.22 17.42 9.64
N LEU A 60 2.36 16.20 10.16
CA LEU A 60 3.14 15.16 9.47
C LEU A 60 2.54 14.78 8.13
N SER A 61 1.22 14.68 8.02
CA SER A 61 0.54 14.35 6.75
C SER A 61 0.78 15.41 5.68
N ILE A 62 0.78 16.70 6.06
CA ILE A 62 1.06 17.82 5.16
C ILE A 62 2.51 17.78 4.67
N VAL A 63 3.47 17.57 5.59
CA VAL A 63 4.91 17.60 5.27
C VAL A 63 5.34 16.35 4.49
N PHE A 64 4.91 15.17 4.93
CA PHE A 64 5.33 13.90 4.33
C PHE A 64 4.49 13.47 3.14
N GLY A 65 3.27 13.99 2.97
CA GLY A 65 2.42 13.63 1.83
C GLY A 65 3.11 13.82 0.47
N PRO A 66 3.64 15.02 0.17
CA PRO A 66 4.39 15.27 -1.07
C PRO A 66 5.67 14.43 -1.19
N ILE A 67 6.32 14.09 -0.07
CA ILE A 67 7.56 13.30 -0.06
C ILE A 67 7.27 11.84 -0.43
N LEU A 68 6.20 11.27 0.14
CA LEU A 68 5.79 9.88 -0.04
C LEU A 68 5.06 9.64 -1.36
N MET A 69 4.30 10.62 -1.84
CA MET A 69 3.44 10.49 -3.01
C MET A 69 3.75 11.60 -4.02
N GLN A 70 4.89 11.44 -4.70
CA GLN A 70 5.34 12.38 -5.72
C GLN A 70 4.54 12.21 -7.02
N THR A 71 4.18 13.35 -7.61
CA THR A 71 3.57 13.44 -8.94
C THR A 71 4.64 13.80 -9.96
N ASN A 72 4.50 13.30 -11.20
CA ASN A 72 5.35 13.71 -12.32
C ASN A 72 4.78 14.94 -13.06
N SER A 73 3.71 15.54 -12.56
CA SER A 73 3.06 16.71 -13.14
C SER A 73 3.61 17.98 -12.54
N ASP A 74 4.15 18.85 -13.38
CA ASP A 74 4.61 20.19 -12.99
C ASP A 74 3.51 21.26 -13.11
N ASP A 75 2.29 20.89 -13.53
CA ASP A 75 1.16 21.82 -13.58
C ASP A 75 0.73 22.24 -12.16
N PRO A 76 0.87 23.53 -11.79
CA PRO A 76 0.52 24.02 -10.46
C PRO A 76 -0.95 23.78 -10.10
N LYS A 77 -1.87 23.76 -11.08
CA LYS A 77 -3.29 23.51 -10.83
C LYS A 77 -3.52 22.08 -10.37
N ILE A 78 -2.88 21.11 -11.02
CA ILE A 78 -2.98 19.70 -10.66
C ILE A 78 -2.35 19.47 -9.28
N MET A 79 -1.19 20.07 -9.02
CA MET A 79 -0.53 19.95 -7.72
C MET A 79 -1.40 20.52 -6.60
N MET A 80 -2.04 21.67 -6.82
CA MET A 80 -2.92 22.30 -5.84
C MET A 80 -4.23 21.52 -5.63
N GLU A 81 -4.84 21.00 -6.70
CA GLU A 81 -6.02 20.13 -6.60
C GLU A 81 -5.72 18.87 -5.80
N HIS A 82 -4.55 18.26 -6.02
CA HIS A 82 -4.18 17.01 -5.38
C HIS A 82 -3.56 17.19 -3.98
N ALA A 83 -3.14 18.39 -3.57
CA ALA A 83 -2.46 18.61 -2.29
C ALA A 83 -3.27 18.11 -1.10
N ASN A 84 -4.57 18.43 -1.06
CA ASN A 84 -5.48 17.99 0.00
C ASN A 84 -5.72 16.47 -0.03
N LEU A 85 -5.81 15.91 -1.23
CA LEU A 85 -6.01 14.47 -1.44
C LEU A 85 -4.79 13.67 -0.96
N VAL A 86 -3.59 14.12 -1.32
CA VAL A 86 -2.31 13.56 -0.90
C VAL A 86 -2.14 13.65 0.61
N THR A 87 -2.49 14.80 1.21
CA THR A 87 -2.45 14.98 2.66
C THR A 87 -3.41 14.02 3.35
N SER A 88 -4.66 13.94 2.87
CA SER A 88 -5.71 13.08 3.43
C SER A 88 -5.32 11.60 3.41
N ILE A 89 -4.90 11.09 2.25
CA ILE A 89 -4.52 9.67 2.11
C ILE A 89 -3.26 9.33 2.90
N THR A 90 -2.34 10.30 3.06
CA THR A 90 -1.15 10.15 3.92
C THR A 90 -1.56 10.06 5.39
N GLY A 91 -2.44 10.94 5.86
CA GLY A 91 -2.97 10.84 7.22
C GLY A 91 -3.70 9.53 7.48
N LEU A 92 -4.44 9.03 6.49
CA LEU A 92 -5.09 7.73 6.59
C LEU A 92 -4.07 6.59 6.75
N LEU A 93 -2.99 6.62 5.95
CA LEU A 93 -1.88 5.67 6.04
C LEU A 93 -1.21 5.70 7.42
N LEU A 94 -0.90 6.90 7.93
CA LEU A 94 -0.20 7.07 9.21
C LEU A 94 -1.07 6.64 10.39
N ASN A 95 -2.36 7.00 10.41
CA ASN A 95 -3.27 6.62 11.49
C ASN A 95 -3.60 5.12 11.51
N ASN A 96 -3.58 4.45 10.35
CA ASN A 96 -4.00 3.05 10.22
C ASN A 96 -2.84 2.11 9.90
N SER A 97 -1.60 2.52 10.22
CA SER A 97 -0.37 1.78 9.91
C SER A 97 -0.45 0.31 10.35
N ASN A 98 -0.91 0.05 11.57
CA ASN A 98 -1.03 -1.30 12.11
C ASN A 98 -2.00 -2.16 11.28
N LYS A 99 -3.15 -1.61 10.85
CA LYS A 99 -4.12 -2.32 10.00
C LYS A 99 -3.58 -2.55 8.57
N ILE A 100 -2.87 -1.56 8.03
CA ILE A 100 -2.31 -1.61 6.67
C ILE A 100 -1.13 -2.59 6.58
N PHE A 101 -0.23 -2.58 7.56
CA PHE A 101 1.00 -3.39 7.56
C PHE A 101 0.86 -4.75 8.28
N SER A 102 -0.23 -5.01 9.00
CA SER A 102 -0.49 -6.32 9.63
C SER A 102 -0.78 -7.44 8.61
N SER A 103 -1.09 -7.09 7.36
CA SER A 103 -1.34 -8.04 6.26
C SER A 103 -0.09 -8.81 5.77
N ARG A 104 1.05 -8.70 6.46
CA ARG A 104 2.29 -9.44 6.12
C ARG A 104 2.19 -10.96 6.41
N ALA A 105 1.08 -11.44 6.94
CA ALA A 105 0.85 -12.86 7.26
C ALA A 105 0.41 -13.73 6.06
N HIS A 106 0.66 -13.31 4.82
CA HIS A 106 0.63 -14.23 3.68
C HIS A 106 1.94 -14.13 2.91
N SER A 107 2.98 -14.73 3.50
CA SER A 107 4.02 -15.43 2.75
C SER A 107 3.38 -16.08 1.51
N ILE A 108 3.98 -15.87 0.35
CA ILE A 108 3.61 -16.48 -0.94
C ILE A 108 3.02 -17.87 -0.69
N HIS A 109 1.70 -17.99 -0.79
CA HIS A 109 1.06 -19.30 -0.69
C HIS A 109 1.53 -20.08 -1.90
N THR A 110 2.28 -21.15 -1.65
CA THR A 110 2.47 -22.18 -2.67
C THR A 110 1.08 -22.65 -3.05
N VAL A 111 0.61 -22.26 -4.24
CA VAL A 111 -0.61 -22.82 -4.80
C VAL A 111 -0.32 -24.28 -5.03
N LYS A 112 -0.81 -25.15 -4.14
CA LYS A 112 -0.81 -26.58 -4.40
C LYS A 112 -1.78 -26.75 -5.57
N ALA A 113 -1.25 -26.88 -6.79
CA ALA A 113 -2.07 -27.11 -7.96
C ALA A 113 -2.93 -28.37 -7.67
N LEU A 114 -4.25 -28.21 -7.71
CA LEU A 114 -5.20 -29.32 -7.52
C LEU A 114 -4.97 -30.42 -8.57
N ASN A 115 -4.32 -30.08 -9.68
CA ASN A 115 -3.81 -31.01 -10.66
C ASN A 115 -2.27 -30.94 -10.65
N PRO A 116 -1.56 -31.96 -10.18
CA PRO A 116 -0.10 -31.96 -10.25
C PRO A 116 0.32 -32.00 -11.73
N TYR A 117 0.82 -30.87 -12.23
CA TYR A 117 1.49 -30.84 -13.53
C TYR A 117 2.83 -31.57 -13.37
N PHE A 118 2.96 -32.73 -14.00
CA PHE A 118 4.23 -33.43 -14.12
C PHE A 118 4.91 -32.94 -15.41
N PRO A 119 5.97 -32.11 -15.33
CA PRO A 119 6.70 -31.74 -16.53
C PRO A 119 7.29 -33.00 -17.17
N LYS A 120 7.26 -33.07 -18.49
CA LYS A 120 7.95 -34.14 -19.22
C LYS A 120 9.45 -34.05 -18.88
N LYS A 121 10.07 -35.20 -18.66
CA LYS A 121 11.46 -35.33 -18.20
C LYS A 121 12.40 -34.45 -19.07
N GLY A 122 12.97 -33.40 -18.49
CA GLY A 122 13.92 -32.50 -19.16
C GLY A 122 13.45 -31.08 -19.50
N GLN A 123 12.24 -30.65 -19.09
CA GLN A 123 11.79 -29.25 -19.24
C GLN A 123 11.58 -28.59 -17.87
N GLU A 124 12.14 -27.39 -17.67
CA GLU A 124 11.78 -26.49 -16.56
C GLU A 124 10.33 -26.01 -16.81
N GLY A 125 9.40 -26.45 -15.98
CA GLY A 125 7.97 -26.11 -16.13
C GLY A 125 7.63 -24.81 -15.42
N ALA A 126 7.33 -23.76 -16.18
CA ALA A 126 6.54 -22.64 -15.68
C ALA A 126 5.06 -23.05 -15.67
N LEU A 127 4.33 -22.74 -14.60
CA LEU A 127 2.88 -22.87 -14.56
C LEU A 127 2.28 -21.75 -15.40
N GLU A 128 1.98 -22.02 -16.67
CA GLU A 128 1.16 -21.10 -17.47
C GLU A 128 -0.29 -21.18 -16.99
N VAL A 129 -0.78 -20.09 -16.40
CA VAL A 129 -2.18 -19.96 -15.99
C VAL A 129 -2.91 -19.13 -17.04
N PRO A 130 -3.83 -19.71 -17.84
CA PRO A 130 -4.58 -18.97 -18.83
C PRO A 130 -5.40 -17.85 -18.20
N GLU A 131 -5.48 -16.72 -18.90
CA GLU A 131 -6.27 -15.57 -18.50
C GLU A 131 -7.75 -15.98 -18.31
N GLY A 132 -8.33 -15.67 -17.15
CA GLY A 132 -9.69 -16.08 -16.77
C GLY A 132 -9.79 -17.33 -15.88
N SER A 133 -8.66 -17.97 -15.54
CA SER A 133 -8.66 -19.11 -14.62
C SER A 133 -9.02 -18.71 -13.18
N VAL A 134 -9.87 -19.50 -12.51
CA VAL A 134 -10.23 -19.31 -11.10
C VAL A 134 -9.28 -20.12 -10.21
N ILE A 135 -8.51 -19.44 -9.36
CA ILE A 135 -7.59 -20.07 -8.41
C ILE A 135 -8.27 -20.16 -7.05
N HIS A 136 -8.52 -21.38 -6.57
CA HIS A 136 -9.04 -21.63 -5.22
C HIS A 136 -7.90 -21.74 -4.22
N VAL A 137 -7.81 -20.78 -3.29
CA VAL A 137 -6.82 -20.80 -2.20
C VAL A 137 -7.46 -21.42 -0.97
N PHE A 138 -6.96 -22.58 -0.54
CA PHE A 138 -7.42 -23.24 0.68
C PHE A 138 -6.60 -22.76 1.89
N LYS A 139 -7.30 -22.37 2.97
CA LYS A 139 -6.71 -22.08 4.27
C LYS A 139 -6.67 -23.37 5.08
N LYS A 140 -5.52 -23.70 5.67
CA LYS A 140 -5.41 -24.84 6.62
C LYS A 140 -5.84 -24.41 8.01
#